data_AF-A0A955NRR5-F1
#
_entry.id   AF-A0A955NRR5-F1
#
_cell.length_a   1.000
_cell.length_b   1.000
_cell.length_c   1.000
_cell.angle_alpha   90.00
_cell.angle_beta   90.00
_cell.angle_gamma   90.00
#
_symmetry.space_group_name_H-M   'P 1'
#
loop_
_entity.id
_entity.type
_entity.pdbx_description
1 polymer ?
#
loop_
_entity_poly.entity_id
_entity_poly.type
_entity_poly.pdbx_seq_one_letter_code
_entity_poly.pdbx_strand_id
1 'polypeptide(L)'
;MVKIVGAVLIALLASAVAASAQQPAGGIRGMVMDKDFDAPLPGAKISVAETGQEIISTDEGNYALTGLTPGTYTLVISKEGYTRQVKADVVVSPGLMTDLNASLSGEFTDMEEFVVQDVQFGAASEDTLF
;
A
#
# COMPACT_ATOMS: atom_id res chain seq x y z
N MET A 1 -27.51 -1.07 54.03
CA MET A 1 -26.31 -1.81 53.58
C MET A 1 -26.55 -2.75 52.39
N VAL A 2 -27.65 -3.53 52.35
CA VAL A 2 -27.92 -4.51 51.26
C VAL A 2 -28.08 -3.90 49.85
N LYS A 3 -28.59 -2.66 49.72
CA LYS A 3 -28.79 -1.99 48.41
C LYS A 3 -27.48 -1.61 47.72
N ILE A 4 -26.41 -1.35 48.48
CA ILE A 4 -25.09 -0.95 47.97
C ILE A 4 -24.34 -2.21 47.47
N VAL A 5 -24.49 -3.33 48.19
CA VAL A 5 -23.91 -4.63 47.79
C VAL A 5 -24.52 -5.12 46.47
N GLY A 6 -25.84 -4.98 46.28
CA GLY A 6 -26.52 -5.33 45.02
C GLY A 6 -26.06 -4.47 43.83
N ALA A 7 -25.85 -3.16 44.03
CA ALA A 7 -25.36 -2.28 42.98
C ALA A 7 -23.90 -2.55 42.59
N VAL A 8 -23.04 -2.90 43.57
CA VAL A 8 -21.64 -3.25 43.34
C VAL A 8 -21.50 -4.60 42.62
N LEU A 9 -22.35 -5.59 42.94
CA LEU A 9 -22.35 -6.88 42.24
C LEU A 9 -22.78 -6.75 40.77
N ILE A 10 -23.80 -5.94 40.48
CA ILE A 10 -24.29 -5.72 39.11
C ILE A 10 -23.24 -5.00 38.25
N ALA A 11 -22.50 -4.04 38.83
CA ALA A 11 -21.40 -3.37 38.13
C ALA A 11 -20.24 -4.33 37.79
N LEU A 12 -19.93 -5.28 38.67
CA LEU A 12 -18.86 -6.26 38.47
C LEU A 12 -19.21 -7.31 37.40
N LEU A 13 -20.49 -7.69 37.31
CA LEU A 13 -21.01 -8.58 36.26
C LEU A 13 -21.04 -7.89 34.88
N ALA A 14 -21.27 -6.58 34.82
CA ALA A 14 -21.23 -5.81 33.57
C ALA A 14 -19.79 -5.65 33.01
N SER A 15 -18.76 -5.62 33.85
CA SER A 15 -17.36 -5.54 33.39
C SER A 15 -16.82 -6.85 32.80
N ALA A 16 -17.38 -8.00 33.16
CA ALA A 16 -16.91 -9.30 32.66
C ALA A 16 -17.38 -9.59 31.22
N VAL A 17 -18.53 -9.05 30.80
CA VAL A 17 -19.06 -9.21 29.43
C VAL A 17 -18.43 -8.29 28.40
N ALA A 18 -17.73 -7.22 28.82
CA ALA A 18 -16.99 -6.35 27.91
C ALA A 18 -15.66 -6.97 27.46
N ALA A 19 -15.06 -7.84 28.29
CA ALA A 19 -13.77 -8.46 27.99
C ALA A 19 -13.84 -9.58 26.92
N SER A 20 -15.04 -10.13 26.65
CA SER A 20 -15.25 -11.21 25.69
C SER A 20 -15.62 -10.74 24.27
N ALA A 21 -15.65 -9.43 24.02
CA ALA A 21 -15.99 -8.85 22.71
C ALA A 21 -14.78 -8.44 21.86
N GLN A 22 -13.55 -8.54 22.38
CA GLN A 22 -12.35 -8.26 21.58
C GLN A 22 -12.01 -9.48 20.73
N GLN A 23 -12.42 -9.45 19.46
CA GLN A 23 -11.92 -10.42 18.49
C GLN A 23 -10.39 -10.29 18.38
N PRO A 24 -9.64 -11.41 18.34
CA PRO A 24 -8.19 -11.34 18.16
C PRO A 24 -7.88 -10.63 16.84
N ALA A 25 -6.93 -9.70 16.89
CA ALA A 25 -6.49 -9.01 15.69
C ALA A 25 -5.89 -10.01 14.68
N GLY A 26 -6.19 -9.80 13.41
CA GLY A 26 -5.58 -10.52 12.30
C GLY A 26 -4.45 -9.74 11.66
N GLY A 27 -4.06 -10.17 10.47
CA GLY A 27 -3.04 -9.51 9.68
C GLY A 27 -3.04 -9.93 8.22
N ILE A 28 -2.17 -9.30 7.46
CA ILE A 28 -1.93 -9.56 6.03
C ILE A 28 -0.43 -9.67 5.84
N ARG A 29 0.02 -10.70 5.14
CA ARG A 29 1.44 -10.89 4.84
C ARG A 29 1.62 -11.33 3.40
N GLY A 30 2.83 -11.17 2.88
CA GLY A 30 3.18 -11.69 1.58
C GLY A 30 4.52 -11.15 1.10
N MET A 31 4.73 -11.27 -0.20
CA MET A 31 5.92 -10.79 -0.90
C MET A 31 5.51 -9.83 -2.02
N VAL A 32 6.30 -8.77 -2.19
CA VAL A 32 6.24 -7.88 -3.34
C VAL A 32 7.37 -8.24 -4.29
N MET A 33 7.02 -8.44 -5.57
CA MET A 33 7.96 -8.77 -6.63
C MET A 33 8.00 -7.68 -7.70
N ASP A 34 9.15 -7.54 -8.34
CA ASP A 34 9.35 -6.85 -9.60
C ASP A 34 8.89 -7.78 -10.72
N LYS A 35 7.85 -7.35 -11.45
CA LYS A 35 7.25 -8.13 -12.53
C LYS A 35 8.14 -8.22 -13.77
N ASP A 36 9.01 -7.23 -13.99
CA ASP A 36 9.79 -7.12 -15.21
C ASP A 36 11.09 -7.93 -15.11
N PHE A 37 11.65 -8.00 -13.89
CA PHE A 37 12.88 -8.76 -13.60
C PHE A 37 12.64 -10.10 -12.88
N ASP A 38 11.39 -10.43 -12.54
CA ASP A 38 11.01 -11.62 -11.76
C ASP A 38 11.85 -11.78 -10.47
N ALA A 39 12.02 -10.68 -9.75
CA ALA A 39 12.88 -10.58 -8.58
C ALA A 39 12.12 -10.00 -7.37
N PRO A 40 12.55 -10.27 -6.13
CA PRO A 40 11.98 -9.61 -4.96
C PRO A 40 12.13 -8.09 -5.04
N LEU A 41 11.09 -7.36 -4.62
CA LEU A 41 11.06 -5.91 -4.69
C LEU A 41 11.20 -5.29 -3.30
N PRO A 42 12.42 -4.90 -2.88
CA PRO A 42 12.64 -4.25 -1.60
C PRO A 42 12.20 -2.79 -1.62
N GLY A 43 11.84 -2.24 -0.46
CA GLY A 43 11.49 -0.83 -0.34
C GLY A 43 10.14 -0.44 -0.94
N ALA A 44 9.30 -1.40 -1.32
CA ALA A 44 7.93 -1.12 -1.74
C ALA A 44 7.08 -0.74 -0.52
N LYS A 45 6.28 0.31 -0.65
CA LYS A 45 5.36 0.76 0.39
C LYS A 45 4.01 0.07 0.24
N ILE A 46 3.53 -0.54 1.32
CA ILE A 46 2.22 -1.17 1.44
C ILE A 46 1.41 -0.34 2.44
N SER A 47 0.28 0.19 1.99
CA SER A 47 -0.61 1.03 2.79
C SER A 47 -2.02 0.43 2.82
N VAL A 48 -2.65 0.45 3.99
CA VAL A 48 -4.04 0.04 4.19
C VAL A 48 -4.91 1.29 4.15
N ALA A 49 -5.77 1.41 3.13
CA ALA A 49 -6.50 2.64 2.87
C ALA A 49 -7.43 3.06 4.02
N GLU A 50 -8.04 2.09 4.70
CA GLU A 50 -9.04 2.32 5.74
C GLU A 50 -8.43 2.72 7.08
N THR A 51 -7.23 2.24 7.39
CA THR A 51 -6.56 2.52 8.68
C THR A 51 -5.42 3.53 8.54
N GLY A 52 -4.92 3.77 7.33
CA GLY A 52 -3.70 4.53 7.08
C GLY A 52 -2.43 3.82 7.58
N GLN A 53 -2.52 2.56 8.01
CA GLN A 53 -1.35 1.80 8.44
C GLN A 53 -0.44 1.54 7.23
N GLU A 54 0.85 1.78 7.39
CA GLU A 54 1.85 1.58 6.34
C GLU A 54 2.99 0.69 6.83
N ILE A 55 3.55 -0.09 5.89
CA ILE A 55 4.78 -0.85 6.08
C ILE A 55 5.61 -0.83 4.79
N ILE A 56 6.91 -1.07 4.92
CA ILE A 56 7.84 -1.17 3.79
C ILE A 56 8.28 -2.63 3.65
N SER A 57 8.36 -3.14 2.41
CA SER A 57 8.89 -4.48 2.15
C SER A 57 10.38 -4.59 2.49
N THR A 58 10.79 -5.74 3.02
CA THR A 58 12.18 -6.04 3.37
C THR A 58 13.07 -6.21 2.13
N ASP A 59 14.38 -6.44 2.33
CA ASP A 59 15.33 -6.73 1.26
C ASP A 59 14.96 -7.95 0.39
N GLU A 60 14.18 -8.87 0.97
CA GLU A 60 13.65 -10.07 0.33
C GLU A 60 12.24 -9.87 -0.24
N GLY A 61 11.75 -8.61 -0.28
CA GLY A 61 10.41 -8.26 -0.75
C GLY A 61 9.27 -8.63 0.20
N ASN A 62 9.57 -9.21 1.37
CA ASN A 62 8.56 -9.68 2.33
C ASN A 62 7.91 -8.52 3.09
N TYR A 63 6.65 -8.66 3.47
CA TYR A 63 5.95 -7.72 4.35
C TYR A 63 4.94 -8.44 5.26
N ALA A 64 4.64 -7.86 6.42
CA ALA A 64 3.63 -8.35 7.35
C ALA A 64 2.95 -7.19 8.10
N LEU A 65 1.69 -6.93 7.76
CA LEU A 65 0.78 -6.06 8.50
C LEU A 65 0.10 -6.88 9.60
N THR A 66 0.18 -6.41 10.83
CA THR A 66 -0.38 -7.10 12.00
C THR A 66 -1.21 -6.13 12.83
N GLY A 67 -2.11 -6.66 13.66
CA GLY A 67 -2.95 -5.82 14.50
C GLY A 67 -4.15 -5.23 13.76
N LEU A 68 -4.52 -5.79 12.60
CA LEU A 68 -5.70 -5.37 11.86
C LEU A 68 -6.95 -5.97 12.52
N THR A 69 -7.94 -5.13 12.77
CA THR A 69 -9.25 -5.62 13.21
C THR A 69 -9.86 -6.51 12.12
N PRO A 70 -10.59 -7.57 12.47
CA PRO A 70 -11.27 -8.38 11.46
C PRO A 70 -12.20 -7.52 10.59
N GLY A 71 -12.10 -7.68 9.28
CA GLY A 71 -12.76 -6.77 8.33
C GLY A 71 -12.28 -6.97 6.90
N THR A 72 -12.71 -6.07 6.02
CA THR A 72 -12.30 -6.05 4.61
C THR A 72 -11.52 -4.76 4.36
N TYR A 73 -10.39 -4.88 3.67
CA TYR A 73 -9.43 -3.80 3.48
C TYR A 73 -9.04 -3.63 2.02
N THR A 74 -8.59 -2.41 1.71
CA THR A 74 -7.99 -2.05 0.44
C THR A 74 -6.51 -1.80 0.64
N LEU A 75 -5.68 -2.62 0.00
CA LEU A 75 -4.23 -2.49 0.05
C LEU A 75 -3.72 -1.72 -1.16
N VAL A 76 -2.83 -0.80 -0.88
CA VAL A 76 -2.17 0.05 -1.85
C VAL A 76 -0.69 -0.26 -1.81
N ILE A 77 -0.15 -0.79 -2.91
CA ILE A 77 1.27 -1.13 -3.04
C ILE A 77 1.90 -0.18 -4.05
N SER A 78 2.95 0.52 -3.63
CA SER A 78 3.59 1.57 -4.45
C SER A 78 5.09 1.61 -4.21
N LYS A 79 5.84 1.94 -5.27
CA LYS A 79 7.27 2.23 -5.21
C LYS A 79 7.60 3.24 -6.31
N GLU A 80 8.55 4.14 -6.06
CA GLU A 80 9.02 5.08 -7.07
C GLU A 80 9.57 4.34 -8.29
N GLY A 81 9.17 4.79 -9.49
CA GLY A 81 9.52 4.13 -10.76
C GLY A 81 8.70 2.87 -11.06
N TYR A 82 7.63 2.59 -10.31
CA TYR A 82 6.73 1.46 -10.54
C TYR A 82 5.27 1.91 -10.60
N THR A 83 4.50 1.23 -11.44
CA THR A 83 3.04 1.39 -11.48
C THR A 83 2.43 0.90 -10.17
N ARG A 84 1.75 1.79 -9.45
CA ARG A 84 1.01 1.49 -8.21
C ARG A 84 -0.05 0.40 -8.44
N GLN A 85 -0.14 -0.56 -7.54
CA GLN A 85 -1.24 -1.53 -7.50
C GLN A 85 -2.21 -1.26 -6.35
N VAL A 86 -3.48 -1.54 -6.60
CA VAL A 86 -4.56 -1.49 -5.61
C VAL A 86 -5.22 -2.86 -5.56
N LYS A 87 -5.31 -3.45 -4.36
CA LYS A 87 -5.98 -4.71 -4.08
C LYS A 87 -7.15 -4.43 -3.14
N ALA A 88 -8.36 -4.39 -3.70
CA ALA A 88 -9.59 -4.27 -2.93
C ALA A 88 -10.01 -5.62 -2.35
N ASP A 89 -10.99 -5.58 -1.45
CA ASP A 89 -11.69 -6.75 -0.92
C ASP A 89 -10.80 -7.78 -0.20
N VAL A 90 -9.71 -7.31 0.43
CA VAL A 90 -8.81 -8.19 1.19
C VAL A 90 -9.42 -8.47 2.56
N VAL A 91 -9.88 -9.71 2.75
CA VAL A 91 -10.55 -10.14 3.98
C VAL A 91 -9.55 -10.53 5.06
N VAL A 92 -9.59 -9.86 6.20
CA VAL A 92 -8.83 -10.21 7.41
C VAL A 92 -9.75 -10.92 8.40
N SER A 93 -9.38 -12.15 8.73
CA SER A 93 -10.10 -12.97 9.71
C SER A 93 -9.50 -12.86 11.12
N PRO A 94 -10.29 -13.06 12.20
CA PRO A 94 -9.80 -12.97 13.57
C PRO A 94 -8.65 -13.93 13.85
N GLY A 95 -7.52 -13.39 14.33
CA GLY A 95 -6.34 -14.17 14.71
C GLY A 95 -5.60 -14.87 13.56
N LEU A 96 -5.94 -14.58 12.30
CA LEU A 96 -5.34 -15.20 11.13
C LEU A 96 -4.49 -14.22 10.32
N MET A 97 -3.49 -14.75 9.62
CA MET A 97 -2.70 -14.04 8.62
C MET A 97 -3.25 -14.37 7.24
N THR A 98 -3.63 -13.34 6.50
CA THR A 98 -4.08 -13.46 5.10
C THR A 98 -2.87 -13.35 4.20
N ASP A 99 -2.64 -14.35 3.35
CA ASP A 99 -1.53 -14.36 2.39
C ASP A 99 -1.93 -13.58 1.12
N LEU A 100 -1.18 -12.53 0.79
CA LEU A 100 -1.41 -11.67 -0.37
C LEU A 100 -0.07 -11.25 -0.99
N ASN A 101 0.27 -11.85 -2.13
CA ASN A 101 1.43 -11.43 -2.90
C ASN A 101 1.06 -10.32 -3.90
N ALA A 102 2.03 -9.46 -4.20
CA ALA A 102 1.88 -8.38 -5.18
C ALA A 102 3.06 -8.38 -6.15
N SER A 103 2.82 -7.93 -7.38
CA SER A 103 3.87 -7.77 -8.38
C SER A 103 3.70 -6.41 -9.05
N LEU A 104 4.71 -5.55 -8.98
CA LEU A 104 4.68 -4.23 -9.62
C LEU A 104 5.47 -4.27 -10.93
N SER A 105 4.98 -3.58 -11.94
CA SER A 105 5.73 -3.32 -13.19
C SER A 105 6.34 -1.92 -13.13
N GLY A 106 7.54 -1.78 -13.68
CA GLY A 106 8.21 -0.50 -13.84
C GLY A 106 7.37 0.48 -14.65
N GLU A 107 7.44 1.75 -14.28
CA GLU A 107 6.86 2.84 -15.04
C GLU A 107 7.93 3.37 -16.01
N PHE A 108 7.78 3.05 -17.29
CA PHE A 108 8.66 3.56 -18.34
C PHE A 108 8.04 4.84 -18.92
N THR A 109 8.75 5.97 -18.81
CA THR A 109 8.39 7.19 -19.55
C THR A 109 9.12 7.18 -20.88
N ASP A 110 8.37 7.10 -21.99
CA ASP A 110 8.93 7.30 -23.32
C ASP A 110 9.45 8.74 -23.44
N MET A 111 10.76 8.91 -23.57
CA MET A 111 11.35 10.22 -23.84
C MET A 111 11.11 10.55 -25.31
N GLU A 112 10.34 11.59 -25.61
CA GLU A 112 10.18 12.11 -26.97
C GLU A 112 11.55 12.61 -27.49
N GLU A 113 11.97 12.11 -28.64
CA GLU A 113 13.23 12.48 -29.29
C GLU A 113 13.21 13.99 -29.62
N PHE A 114 14.10 14.76 -28.99
CA PHE A 114 14.28 16.16 -29.33
C PHE A 114 15.08 16.27 -30.63
N VAL A 115 14.39 16.36 -31.77
CA VAL A 115 15.05 16.62 -33.05
C VAL A 115 15.50 18.09 -33.05
N VAL A 116 16.81 18.32 -32.93
CA VAL A 116 17.40 19.64 -33.15
C VAL A 116 17.15 20.00 -34.61
N GLN A 117 16.12 20.81 -34.87
CA GLN A 117 15.95 21.43 -36.18
C GLN A 117 17.07 22.45 -36.34
N ASP A 118 18.03 22.15 -37.23
CA ASP A 118 18.93 23.16 -37.73
C ASP A 118 18.09 24.31 -38.30
N VAL A 119 18.18 25.48 -37.66
CA VAL A 119 17.56 26.70 -38.17
C VAL A 119 18.33 27.09 -39.42
N GLN A 120 17.79 26.72 -40.58
CA GLN A 120 18.29 27.18 -41.86
C GLN A 120 18.06 28.70 -41.95
N PHE A 121 19.10 29.48 -41.61
CA PHE A 121 19.13 30.90 -41.92
C PHE A 121 19.09 31.04 -43.45
N GLY A 122 17.92 31.46 -43.96
CA GLY A 122 17.68 31.64 -45.39
C GLY A 122 18.75 32.51 -46.02
N ALA A 123 19.31 32.00 -47.11
CA ALA A 123 20.16 32.75 -48.00
C ALA A 123 19.43 34.00 -48.50
N ALA A 124 19.93 35.18 -48.17
CA ALA A 124 19.62 36.38 -48.92
C ALA A 124 20.40 36.29 -50.25
N SER A 125 19.71 35.92 -51.32
CA SER A 125 20.20 36.11 -52.68
C SER A 125 20.05 37.59 -53.05
N GLU A 126 21.20 38.17 -53.37
CA GLU A 126 21.45 39.14 -54.44
C GLU A 126 20.57 40.41 -54.47
N ASP A 127 21.21 41.56 -54.21
CA ASP A 127 20.91 42.73 -55.03
C ASP A 127 22.20 43.26 -55.65
N THR A 128 22.03 43.65 -56.90
CA THR A 128 23.04 43.96 -57.90
C THR A 128 23.38 45.45 -57.77
N LEU A 129 24.62 45.85 -58.09
CA LEU A 129 25.08 47.15 -58.64
C LEU A 129 26.46 47.51 -58.08
N PHE A 130 27.50 47.46 -58.93
CA PHE A 130 28.27 48.60 -59.45
C PHE A 130 29.37 48.10 -60.38
#